data_AF-A0AAJ6EBC9-F1
#
_entry.id   AF-A0AAJ6EBC9-F1
#
_cell.length_a   1.000
_cell.length_b   1.000
_cell.length_c   1.000
_cell.angle_alpha   90.00
_cell.angle_beta   90.00
_cell.angle_gamma   90.00
#
_symmetry.space_group_name_H-M   'P 1'
#
loop_
_entity.id
_entity.type
_entity.pdbx_description
1 polymer ?
#
loop_
_entity_poly.entity_id
_entity_poly.type
_entity_poly.pdbx_seq_one_letter_code
_entity_poly.pdbx_strand_id
1 'polypeptide(L)'
;MTDETHANLDRLLQSGGIRLGRAQRDRLIWLVGQYGTPTLDASPGGRHSGVVILKEPPSGAAAELFYRALTPSCAVVIPRSENPGFDFLKSKLTEFGTVGPCGADGPHEMWWGGIGWSKFLTAADASAVQPRIVSCYPRGTDENRSLALRQSLERLRLDSHIEAIETQLDDRILCFEKAEFMVRMWNKYREPLLLIEADAILRETPLLPSFLGCDVALHKWNRWEMSARTLYLGRTNHAERLLRTWQHLAASYPAIWDGYLLDQAWSLTSSQVPLDTVWLPRCYHALKGDLGASRAVILHDRQTTTLELGPDPGFAGLVRTARRAGRTGARDAFIVMTSKAEAGNGIAVILRDISATDATAVAATVEAVTGAYAADCGGYGRLELSLCAWQEDVGAAREAAAQARYRILEISPGQRIANDFFAAHTSDDAVMTARHLFP
;
A
#
# COMPACT_ATOMS: atom_id res chain seq x y z
N MET A 1 -26.94 5.01 0.68
CA MET A 1 -27.11 3.59 0.30
C MET A 1 -28.26 3.02 1.12
N THR A 2 -29.05 2.12 0.55
CA THR A 2 -30.19 1.48 1.22
C THR A 2 -29.73 0.26 2.03
N ASP A 3 -30.39 -0.06 3.14
CA ASP A 3 -30.08 -1.24 3.98
C ASP A 3 -30.09 -2.56 3.19
N GLU A 4 -30.92 -2.65 2.16
CA GLU A 4 -30.95 -3.80 1.23
C GLU A 4 -29.64 -3.98 0.45
N THR A 5 -28.94 -2.90 0.09
CA THR A 5 -27.67 -2.99 -0.65
C THR A 5 -26.55 -3.53 0.23
N HIS A 6 -26.53 -3.14 1.52
CA HIS A 6 -25.59 -3.70 2.49
C HIS A 6 -25.88 -5.18 2.74
N ALA A 7 -27.13 -5.56 2.98
CA ALA A 7 -27.52 -6.96 3.16
C ALA A 7 -27.22 -7.83 1.93
N ASN A 8 -27.32 -7.27 0.72
CA ASN A 8 -26.94 -7.97 -0.52
C ASN A 8 -25.43 -8.17 -0.63
N LEU A 9 -24.63 -7.16 -0.28
CA LEU A 9 -23.17 -7.25 -0.28
C LEU A 9 -22.67 -8.27 0.74
N ASP A 10 -23.20 -8.26 1.96
CA ASP A 10 -22.80 -9.20 3.00
C ASP A 10 -23.11 -10.64 2.61
N ARG A 11 -24.30 -10.90 2.04
CA ARG A 11 -24.65 -12.21 1.50
C ARG A 11 -23.70 -12.63 0.37
N LEU A 12 -23.32 -11.70 -0.51
CA LEU A 12 -22.39 -11.98 -1.60
C LEU A 12 -21.01 -12.39 -1.06
N LEU A 13 -20.45 -11.62 -0.12
CA LEU A 13 -19.16 -11.90 0.51
C LEU A 13 -19.18 -13.23 1.27
N GLN A 14 -20.24 -13.49 2.04
CA GLN A 14 -20.43 -14.76 2.74
C GLN A 14 -20.50 -15.95 1.78
N SER A 15 -21.28 -15.83 0.70
CA SER A 15 -21.38 -16.88 -0.32
C SER A 15 -20.05 -17.15 -1.03
N GLY A 16 -19.22 -16.11 -1.20
CA GLY A 16 -17.87 -16.21 -1.74
C GLY A 16 -16.83 -16.74 -0.74
N GLY A 17 -17.15 -16.84 0.55
CA GLY A 17 -16.16 -17.11 1.60
C GLY A 17 -15.10 -16.01 1.71
N ILE A 18 -15.46 -14.76 1.42
CA ILE A 18 -14.56 -13.62 1.43
C ILE A 18 -14.64 -12.92 2.78
N ARG A 19 -13.51 -12.85 3.49
CA ARG A 19 -13.37 -12.11 4.75
C ARG A 19 -12.67 -10.78 4.50
N LEU A 20 -13.41 -9.70 4.74
CA LEU A 20 -12.89 -8.34 4.69
C LEU A 20 -13.04 -7.71 6.07
N GLY A 21 -11.99 -7.04 6.54
CA GLY A 21 -12.10 -6.23 7.74
C GLY A 21 -12.84 -4.92 7.48
N ARG A 22 -13.05 -4.14 8.54
CA ARG A 22 -13.90 -2.93 8.48
C ARG A 22 -13.46 -1.94 7.40
N ALA A 23 -12.18 -1.54 7.37
CA ALA A 23 -11.70 -0.55 6.41
C ALA A 23 -11.82 -1.03 4.94
N GLN A 24 -11.58 -2.32 4.70
CA GLN A 24 -11.75 -2.94 3.38
C GLN A 24 -13.22 -2.96 2.95
N ARG A 25 -14.13 -3.29 3.88
CA ARG A 25 -15.58 -3.22 3.64
C ARG A 25 -16.02 -1.80 3.35
N ASP A 26 -15.55 -0.82 4.12
CA ASP A 26 -15.91 0.60 3.93
C ASP A 26 -15.49 1.06 2.52
N ARG A 27 -14.28 0.70 2.06
CA ARG A 27 -13.82 0.97 0.69
C ARG A 27 -14.65 0.24 -0.36
N LEU A 28 -15.02 -1.02 -0.14
CA LEU A 28 -15.86 -1.78 -1.08
C LEU A 28 -17.28 -1.21 -1.17
N ILE A 29 -17.88 -0.82 -0.04
CA ILE A 29 -19.18 -0.14 0.04
C ILE A 29 -19.13 1.17 -0.75
N TRP A 30 -18.07 1.96 -0.55
CA TRP A 30 -17.85 3.18 -1.31
C TRP A 30 -17.77 2.90 -2.81
N LEU A 31 -17.01 1.88 -3.24
CA LEU A 31 -16.91 1.48 -4.65
C LEU A 31 -18.27 1.05 -5.24
N VAL A 32 -19.07 0.30 -4.48
CA VAL A 32 -20.44 -0.07 -4.87
C VAL A 32 -21.32 1.16 -5.04
N GLY A 33 -21.18 2.15 -4.15
CA GLY A 33 -21.86 3.44 -4.29
C GLY A 33 -21.45 4.21 -5.55
N GLN A 34 -20.20 4.08 -5.99
CA GLN A 34 -19.70 4.74 -7.20
C GLN A 34 -20.04 3.99 -8.49
N TYR A 35 -19.86 2.68 -8.52
CA TYR A 35 -19.96 1.87 -9.75
C TYR A 35 -21.29 1.13 -9.90
N GLY A 36 -22.00 0.88 -8.80
CA GLY A 36 -23.22 0.10 -8.78
C GLY A 36 -23.00 -1.32 -8.24
N THR A 37 -23.99 -2.18 -8.48
CA THR A 37 -24.10 -3.52 -7.88
C THR A 37 -22.83 -4.36 -8.05
N PRO A 38 -22.35 -5.02 -6.97
CA PRO A 38 -21.22 -5.91 -7.03
C PRO A 38 -21.61 -7.30 -7.56
N THR A 39 -20.70 -7.93 -8.31
CA THR A 39 -20.82 -9.32 -8.77
C THR A 39 -19.59 -10.12 -8.35
N LEU A 40 -19.79 -11.39 -8.01
CA LEU A 40 -18.70 -12.33 -7.71
C LEU A 40 -18.27 -13.07 -8.98
N ASP A 41 -16.98 -12.99 -9.27
CA ASP A 41 -16.32 -13.52 -10.46
C ASP A 41 -16.91 -13.00 -11.79
N ALA A 42 -16.12 -13.11 -12.86
CA ALA A 42 -16.56 -12.67 -14.17
C ALA A 42 -17.44 -13.74 -14.82
N SER A 43 -18.73 -13.46 -15.05
CA SER A 43 -19.55 -14.33 -15.91
C SER A 43 -18.97 -14.36 -17.33
N PRO A 44 -18.71 -15.54 -17.91
CA PRO A 44 -18.19 -15.64 -19.27
C PRO A 44 -19.29 -15.21 -20.25
N GLY A 45 -19.10 -14.06 -20.91
CA GLY A 45 -19.88 -13.69 -22.11
C GLY A 45 -20.64 -12.36 -22.11
N GLY A 46 -20.36 -11.41 -21.20
CA GLY A 46 -21.04 -10.09 -21.21
C GLY A 46 -20.10 -8.91 -21.02
N ARG A 47 -20.53 -7.71 -21.41
CA ARG A 47 -19.88 -6.46 -20.95
C ARG A 47 -20.11 -6.33 -19.46
N HIS A 48 -19.06 -6.12 -18.69
CA HIS A 48 -19.19 -5.87 -17.26
C HIS A 48 -19.57 -4.40 -17.02
N SER A 49 -20.35 -4.18 -15.96
CA SER A 49 -20.64 -2.88 -15.36
C SER A 49 -20.74 -3.07 -13.85
N GLY A 50 -20.35 -2.07 -13.06
CA GLY A 50 -20.41 -2.19 -11.60
C GLY A 50 -19.08 -2.62 -10.98
N VAL A 51 -19.16 -3.26 -9.82
CA VAL A 51 -17.98 -3.76 -9.11
C VAL A 51 -17.85 -5.26 -9.39
N VAL A 52 -16.71 -5.69 -9.95
CA VAL A 52 -16.41 -7.11 -10.14
C VAL A 52 -15.42 -7.55 -9.08
N ILE A 53 -15.83 -8.48 -8.21
CA ILE A 53 -15.00 -9.05 -7.16
C ILE A 53 -14.43 -10.36 -7.69
N LEU A 54 -13.11 -10.42 -7.91
CA LEU A 54 -12.44 -11.62 -8.38
C LEU A 54 -11.93 -12.41 -7.19
N LYS A 55 -12.49 -13.60 -7.00
CA LYS A 55 -12.09 -14.51 -5.93
C LYS A 55 -10.83 -15.27 -6.36
N GLU A 56 -10.86 -15.91 -7.52
CA GLU A 56 -9.76 -16.74 -8.00
C GLU A 56 -8.95 -16.08 -9.12
N PRO A 57 -7.63 -16.36 -9.20
CA PRO A 57 -6.81 -15.85 -10.28
C PRO A 57 -7.24 -16.47 -11.61
N PRO A 58 -7.60 -15.65 -12.62
CA PRO A 58 -7.92 -16.18 -13.94
C PRO A 58 -6.66 -16.74 -14.61
N SER A 59 -6.84 -17.77 -15.45
CA SER A 59 -5.79 -18.19 -16.37
C SER A 59 -5.40 -17.04 -17.32
N GLY A 60 -4.23 -17.09 -17.94
CA GLY A 60 -3.79 -16.03 -18.86
C GLY A 60 -4.82 -15.72 -19.97
N ALA A 61 -5.42 -16.74 -20.58
CA ALA A 61 -6.48 -16.57 -21.58
C ALA A 61 -7.76 -15.97 -20.99
N ALA A 62 -8.19 -16.41 -19.80
CA ALA A 62 -9.37 -15.86 -19.14
C ALA A 62 -9.16 -14.40 -18.72
N ALA A 63 -7.95 -14.04 -18.28
CA ALA A 63 -7.58 -12.68 -17.92
C ALA A 63 -7.63 -11.72 -19.13
N GLU A 64 -7.20 -12.18 -20.31
CA GLU A 64 -7.31 -11.39 -21.55
C GLU A 64 -8.77 -11.15 -21.95
N LEU A 65 -9.60 -12.19 -21.90
CA LEU A 65 -11.03 -12.06 -22.21
C LEU A 65 -11.72 -11.14 -21.21
N PHE A 66 -11.41 -11.28 -19.92
CA PHE A 66 -11.92 -10.42 -18.87
C PHE A 66 -11.52 -8.96 -19.09
N TYR A 67 -10.24 -8.68 -19.33
CA TYR A 67 -9.74 -7.34 -19.59
C TYR A 67 -10.48 -6.67 -20.77
N ARG A 68 -10.71 -7.42 -21.87
CA ARG A 68 -11.44 -6.91 -23.04
C ARG A 68 -12.93 -6.65 -22.80
N ALA A 69 -13.52 -7.32 -21.80
CA ALA A 69 -14.93 -7.15 -21.44
C ALA A 69 -15.19 -5.99 -20.45
N LEU A 70 -14.14 -5.42 -19.86
CA LEU A 70 -14.25 -4.28 -18.94
C LEU A 70 -14.61 -2.98 -19.67
N THR A 71 -15.39 -2.14 -19.00
CA THR A 71 -15.71 -0.78 -19.45
C THR A 71 -15.19 0.25 -18.44
N PRO A 72 -15.12 1.56 -18.79
CA PRO A 72 -14.73 2.59 -17.81
C PRO A 72 -15.72 2.72 -16.64
N SER A 73 -16.87 2.05 -16.73
CA SER A 73 -17.88 1.97 -15.67
C SER A 73 -17.72 0.72 -14.81
N CYS A 74 -16.53 0.11 -14.79
CA CYS A 74 -16.19 -1.01 -13.93
C CYS A 74 -15.10 -0.65 -12.92
N ALA A 75 -15.25 -1.17 -11.71
CA ALA A 75 -14.14 -1.36 -10.78
C ALA A 75 -13.91 -2.87 -10.59
N VAL A 76 -12.65 -3.27 -10.56
CA VAL A 76 -12.22 -4.64 -10.24
C VAL A 76 -11.68 -4.62 -8.82
N VAL A 77 -12.13 -5.56 -7.99
CA VAL A 77 -11.68 -5.74 -6.60
C VAL A 77 -11.11 -7.13 -6.45
N ILE A 78 -9.92 -7.23 -5.86
CA ILE A 78 -9.23 -8.50 -5.57
C ILE A 78 -8.99 -8.56 -4.06
N PRO A 79 -9.81 -9.32 -3.30
CA PRO A 79 -9.72 -9.42 -1.83
C PRO A 79 -8.46 -10.13 -1.30
N ARG A 80 -7.72 -10.82 -2.17
CA ARG A 80 -6.51 -11.60 -1.86
C ARG A 80 -5.37 -11.18 -2.78
N SER A 81 -5.14 -9.87 -2.84
CA SER A 81 -4.32 -9.24 -3.89
C SER A 81 -2.87 -9.69 -3.89
N GLU A 82 -2.40 -10.20 -2.75
CA GLU A 82 -1.05 -10.71 -2.56
C GLU A 82 -0.78 -12.02 -3.32
N ASN A 83 -1.84 -12.72 -3.75
CA ASN A 83 -1.67 -13.94 -4.53
C ASN A 83 -1.06 -13.60 -5.92
N PRO A 84 0.11 -14.18 -6.25
CA PRO A 84 0.84 -13.85 -7.49
C PRO A 84 0.11 -14.29 -8.76
N GLY A 85 -0.85 -15.22 -8.67
CA GLY A 85 -1.72 -15.61 -9.78
C GLY A 85 -2.51 -14.43 -10.37
N PHE A 86 -2.75 -13.38 -9.59
CA PHE A 86 -3.40 -12.16 -10.09
C PHE A 86 -2.45 -11.20 -10.81
N ASP A 87 -1.13 -11.41 -10.75
CA ASP A 87 -0.14 -10.45 -11.26
C ASP A 87 -0.30 -10.22 -12.76
N PHE A 88 -0.61 -11.26 -13.54
CA PHE A 88 -0.87 -11.12 -14.97
C PHE A 88 -2.04 -10.16 -15.25
N LEU A 89 -3.17 -10.33 -14.56
CA LEU A 89 -4.32 -9.44 -14.71
C LEU A 89 -4.03 -8.02 -14.20
N LYS A 90 -3.47 -7.89 -12.99
CA LYS A 90 -3.11 -6.59 -12.41
C LYS A 90 -2.18 -5.80 -13.33
N SER A 91 -1.24 -6.47 -14.03
CA SER A 91 -0.32 -5.82 -14.97
C SER A 91 -0.99 -5.16 -16.18
N LYS A 92 -2.22 -5.56 -16.52
CA LYS A 92 -3.04 -5.02 -17.61
C LYS A 92 -4.00 -3.92 -17.16
N LEU A 93 -4.35 -3.92 -15.88
CA LEU A 93 -5.27 -2.96 -15.30
C LEU A 93 -4.51 -1.71 -14.82
N THR A 94 -5.24 -0.60 -14.78
CA THR A 94 -4.82 0.55 -13.99
C THR A 94 -5.15 0.25 -12.54
N GLU A 95 -4.10 0.13 -11.73
CA GLU A 95 -4.23 0.07 -10.29
C GLU A 95 -4.70 1.43 -9.75
N PHE A 96 -5.75 1.41 -8.94
CA PHE A 96 -6.29 2.62 -8.30
C PHE A 96 -5.85 2.75 -6.85
N GLY A 97 -5.84 1.63 -6.11
CA GLY A 97 -5.45 1.63 -4.71
C GLY A 97 -5.37 0.25 -4.09
N THR A 98 -4.91 0.23 -2.85
CA THR A 98 -4.89 -0.96 -2.00
C THR A 98 -5.35 -0.60 -0.59
N VAL A 99 -5.88 -1.57 0.14
CA VAL A 99 -6.18 -1.46 1.56
C VAL A 99 -5.47 -2.61 2.28
N GLY A 100 -4.58 -2.25 3.21
CA GLY A 100 -3.82 -3.20 4.02
C GLY A 100 -4.70 -4.22 4.77
N PRO A 101 -4.12 -5.29 5.32
CA PRO A 101 -4.84 -6.26 6.12
C PRO A 101 -5.38 -5.64 7.41
N CYS A 102 -6.54 -6.13 7.84
CA CYS A 102 -7.27 -5.75 9.04
C CYS A 102 -7.10 -6.79 10.17
N GLY A 103 -5.88 -7.29 10.39
CA GLY A 103 -5.63 -8.36 11.34
C GLY A 103 -6.40 -9.65 11.00
N ALA A 104 -6.85 -10.39 12.01
CA ALA A 104 -7.53 -11.67 11.80
C ALA A 104 -8.89 -11.56 11.08
N ASP A 105 -9.56 -10.40 11.12
CA ASP A 105 -10.88 -10.19 10.52
C ASP A 105 -10.83 -9.97 8.99
N GLY A 106 -9.67 -9.57 8.49
CA GLY A 106 -9.37 -9.40 7.06
C GLY A 106 -7.87 -9.53 6.85
N PRO A 107 -7.31 -10.75 6.91
CA PRO A 107 -5.85 -10.94 6.92
C PRO A 107 -5.20 -10.71 5.55
N HIS A 108 -6.02 -10.56 4.51
CA HIS A 108 -5.57 -10.36 3.15
C HIS A 108 -5.54 -8.89 2.78
N GLU A 109 -4.67 -8.52 1.85
CA GLU A 109 -4.68 -7.17 1.30
C GLU A 109 -5.75 -7.09 0.20
N MET A 110 -6.51 -6.00 0.18
CA MET A 110 -7.51 -5.75 -0.85
C MET A 110 -6.94 -4.79 -1.90
N TRP A 111 -6.88 -5.22 -3.16
CA TRP A 111 -6.51 -4.37 -4.29
C TRP A 111 -7.75 -3.96 -5.07
N TRP A 112 -7.73 -2.75 -5.62
CA TRP A 112 -8.78 -2.29 -6.51
C TRP A 112 -8.25 -1.44 -7.66
N GLY A 113 -8.91 -1.57 -8.80
CA GLY A 113 -8.46 -0.96 -10.06
C GLY A 113 -9.51 -1.03 -11.17
N GLY A 114 -9.09 -0.74 -12.39
CA GLY A 114 -9.97 -0.74 -13.57
C GLY A 114 -9.21 -0.38 -14.84
N ILE A 115 -9.91 0.13 -15.85
CA ILE A 115 -9.27 0.49 -17.13
C ILE A 115 -8.88 1.97 -17.24
N GLY A 116 -9.25 2.81 -16.27
CA GLY A 116 -8.83 4.22 -16.23
C GLY A 116 -9.56 5.07 -15.19
N TRP A 117 -9.05 6.29 -14.99
CA TRP A 117 -9.46 7.21 -13.93
C TRP A 117 -10.60 8.17 -14.29
N SER A 118 -11.11 8.13 -15.54
CA SER A 118 -12.01 9.15 -16.08
C SER A 118 -13.24 9.41 -15.22
N LYS A 119 -13.83 8.35 -14.66
CA LYS A 119 -14.99 8.45 -13.77
C LYS A 119 -14.70 9.27 -12.51
N PHE A 120 -13.56 9.02 -11.87
CA PHE A 120 -13.21 9.69 -10.62
C PHE A 120 -12.68 11.10 -10.84
N LEU A 121 -11.92 11.33 -11.93
CA LEU A 121 -11.44 12.67 -12.26
C LEU A 121 -12.59 13.65 -12.45
N THR A 122 -13.66 13.22 -13.14
CA THR A 122 -14.85 14.05 -13.35
C THR A 122 -15.62 14.29 -12.04
N ALA A 123 -15.64 13.31 -11.13
CA ALA A 123 -16.38 13.40 -9.87
C ALA A 123 -15.63 14.17 -8.78
N ALA A 124 -14.30 14.26 -8.87
CA ALA A 124 -13.45 14.90 -7.86
C ALA A 124 -13.77 16.38 -7.65
N ASP A 125 -14.27 17.07 -8.68
CA ASP A 125 -14.68 18.47 -8.63
C ASP A 125 -15.83 18.73 -7.63
N ALA A 126 -16.61 17.69 -7.31
CA ALA A 126 -17.68 17.77 -6.32
C ALA A 126 -17.22 17.57 -4.87
N SER A 127 -15.92 17.35 -4.63
CA SER A 127 -15.40 17.15 -3.26
C SER A 127 -15.60 18.41 -2.41
N ALA A 128 -16.32 18.26 -1.30
CA ALA A 128 -16.46 19.31 -0.30
C ALA A 128 -15.22 19.47 0.59
N VAL A 129 -14.36 18.44 0.65
CA VAL A 129 -13.13 18.46 1.43
C VAL A 129 -11.99 18.95 0.54
N GLN A 130 -11.35 20.03 0.95
CA GLN A 130 -10.13 20.55 0.32
C GLN A 130 -8.93 20.30 1.23
N PRO A 131 -7.83 19.72 0.73
CA PRO A 131 -6.61 19.61 1.49
C PRO A 131 -5.92 20.97 1.58
N ARG A 132 -5.24 21.24 2.69
CA ARG A 132 -4.26 22.33 2.72
C ARG A 132 -3.06 21.94 1.88
N ILE A 133 -2.72 22.78 0.92
CA ILE A 133 -1.49 22.60 0.14
C ILE A 133 -0.30 23.02 0.99
N VAL A 134 0.65 22.13 1.20
CA VAL A 134 1.87 22.42 1.94
C VAL A 134 3.08 22.27 1.04
N SER A 135 4.05 23.17 1.18
CA SER A 135 5.28 23.13 0.40
C SER A 135 6.42 23.77 1.17
N CYS A 136 7.64 23.34 0.91
CA CYS A 136 8.84 23.93 1.50
C CYS A 136 9.95 24.04 0.46
N TYR A 137 10.88 24.97 0.69
CA TYR A 137 12.06 25.17 -0.14
C TYR A 137 13.26 25.58 0.74
N PRO A 138 14.51 25.35 0.31
CA PRO A 138 15.68 25.74 1.11
C PRO A 138 15.75 27.25 1.32
N ARG A 139 16.06 27.68 2.54
CA ARG A 139 16.31 29.09 2.87
C ARG A 139 17.57 29.59 2.16
N GLY A 140 17.57 30.86 1.77
CA GLY A 140 18.68 31.46 1.02
C GLY A 140 18.68 31.15 -0.48
N THR A 141 17.75 30.32 -0.96
CA THR A 141 17.50 30.15 -2.40
C THR A 141 16.53 31.21 -2.93
N ASP A 142 16.58 31.47 -4.24
CA ASP A 142 15.72 32.45 -4.91
C ASP A 142 14.23 32.23 -4.57
N GLU A 143 13.57 33.26 -4.03
CA GLU A 143 12.15 33.23 -3.68
C GLU A 143 11.25 32.90 -4.88
N ASN A 144 11.74 33.17 -6.11
CA ASN A 144 11.07 32.78 -7.34
C ASN A 144 10.83 31.26 -7.45
N ARG A 145 11.56 30.43 -6.70
CA ARG A 145 11.37 28.97 -6.69
C ARG A 145 9.95 28.54 -6.40
N SER A 146 9.23 29.26 -5.55
CA SER A 146 7.83 28.96 -5.18
C SER A 146 6.80 29.85 -5.86
N LEU A 147 7.23 30.79 -6.71
CA LEU A 147 6.37 31.83 -7.25
C LEU A 147 5.25 31.25 -8.13
N ALA A 148 5.59 30.34 -9.04
CA ALA A 148 4.62 29.74 -9.94
C ALA A 148 3.58 28.89 -9.18
N LEU A 149 4.02 28.18 -8.13
CA LEU A 149 3.13 27.47 -7.21
C LEU A 149 2.18 28.43 -6.51
N ARG A 150 2.70 29.47 -5.83
CA ARG A 150 1.90 30.49 -5.13
C ARG A 150 0.85 31.13 -6.03
N GLN A 151 1.25 31.58 -7.22
CA GLN A 151 0.34 32.18 -8.20
C GLN A 151 -0.77 31.22 -8.63
N SER A 152 -0.43 29.94 -8.84
CA SER A 152 -1.43 28.94 -9.20
C SER A 152 -2.42 28.65 -8.06
N LEU A 153 -1.95 28.64 -6.81
CA LEU A 153 -2.78 28.45 -5.62
C LEU A 153 -3.73 29.62 -5.39
N GLU A 154 -3.24 30.86 -5.56
CA GLU A 154 -4.07 32.07 -5.49
C GLU A 154 -5.16 32.05 -6.57
N ARG A 155 -4.79 31.72 -7.81
CA ARG A 155 -5.73 31.59 -8.94
C ARG A 155 -6.82 30.56 -8.66
N LEU A 156 -6.45 29.42 -8.06
CA LEU A 156 -7.37 28.33 -7.73
C LEU A 156 -8.08 28.52 -6.37
N ARG A 157 -7.75 29.59 -5.63
CA ARG A 157 -8.28 29.91 -4.29
C ARG A 157 -8.09 28.77 -3.29
N LEU A 158 -6.88 28.18 -3.27
CA LEU A 158 -6.55 27.08 -2.40
C LEU A 158 -5.77 27.54 -1.17
N ASP A 159 -6.21 27.08 -0.01
CA ASP A 159 -5.48 27.28 1.24
C ASP A 159 -4.12 26.60 1.17
N SER A 160 -3.09 27.35 1.55
CA SER A 160 -1.72 26.87 1.48
C SER A 160 -0.86 27.26 2.68
N HIS A 161 0.25 26.56 2.84
CA HIS A 161 1.35 26.92 3.71
C HIS A 161 2.66 26.63 2.97
N ILE A 162 3.36 27.69 2.61
CA ILE A 162 4.63 27.60 1.88
C ILE A 162 5.68 28.38 2.66
N GLU A 163 6.73 27.71 3.12
CA GLU A 163 7.81 28.34 3.89
C GLU A 163 9.21 27.92 3.43
N ALA A 164 10.16 28.82 3.64
CA ALA A 164 11.58 28.53 3.53
C ALA A 164 12.07 27.84 4.81
N ILE A 165 12.65 26.66 4.68
CA ILE A 165 13.21 25.89 5.79
C ILE A 165 14.74 25.96 5.80
N GLU A 166 15.33 25.89 6.99
CA GLU A 166 16.77 25.69 7.11
C GLU A 166 17.11 24.29 6.62
N THR A 167 18.15 24.17 5.80
CA THR A 167 18.62 22.89 5.26
C THR A 167 20.09 22.69 5.59
N GLN A 168 20.51 21.43 5.78
CA GLN A 168 21.92 21.08 5.96
C GLN A 168 22.75 21.34 4.70
N LEU A 169 22.08 21.30 3.53
CA LEU A 169 22.66 21.58 2.24
C LEU A 169 21.92 22.77 1.62
N ASP A 170 22.63 23.87 1.37
CA ASP A 170 22.05 25.16 0.99
C ASP A 170 21.14 25.12 -0.26
N ASP A 171 21.39 24.19 -1.18
CA ASP A 171 20.72 24.15 -2.48
C ASP A 171 19.51 23.21 -2.57
N ARG A 172 19.34 22.32 -1.58
CA ARG A 172 18.39 21.18 -1.63
C ARG A 172 17.81 20.80 -0.27
N ILE A 173 16.65 20.15 -0.30
CA ILE A 173 15.99 19.55 0.87
C ILE A 173 16.32 18.07 0.92
N LEU A 174 16.79 17.59 2.07
CA LEU A 174 17.00 16.17 2.35
C LEU A 174 15.67 15.49 2.77
N CYS A 175 15.60 14.17 2.60
CA CYS A 175 14.40 13.38 2.92
C CYS A 175 13.90 13.62 4.36
N PHE A 176 14.81 13.62 5.34
CA PHE A 176 14.41 13.81 6.74
C PHE A 176 13.88 15.23 7.01
N GLU A 177 14.44 16.26 6.37
CA GLU A 177 13.99 17.66 6.52
C GLU A 177 12.57 17.82 5.96
N LYS A 178 12.28 17.16 4.82
CA LYS A 178 10.93 17.11 4.24
C LYS A 178 9.95 16.38 5.15
N ALA A 179 10.34 15.23 5.71
CA ALA A 179 9.50 14.48 6.63
C ALA A 179 9.23 15.25 7.94
N GLU A 180 10.23 15.95 8.48
CA GLU A 180 10.07 16.83 9.65
C GLU A 180 9.16 18.02 9.36
N PHE A 181 9.31 18.65 8.19
CA PHE A 181 8.37 19.68 7.73
C PHE A 181 6.95 19.14 7.70
N MET A 182 6.73 17.96 7.11
CA MET A 182 5.39 17.35 7.05
C MET A 182 4.82 17.03 8.42
N VAL A 183 5.64 16.55 9.36
CA VAL A 183 5.23 16.34 10.76
C VAL A 183 4.85 17.64 11.45
N ARG A 184 5.60 18.72 11.24
CA ARG A 184 5.24 20.05 11.75
C ARG A 184 3.89 20.52 11.19
N MET A 185 3.68 20.36 9.89
CA MET A 185 2.41 20.70 9.24
C MET A 185 1.26 19.83 9.77
N TRP A 186 1.49 18.54 9.99
CA TRP A 186 0.51 17.61 10.56
C TRP A 186 0.04 18.04 11.96
N ASN A 187 0.95 18.53 12.80
CA ASN A 187 0.61 18.99 14.14
C ASN A 187 -0.09 20.36 14.12
N LYS A 188 0.20 21.20 13.11
CA LYS A 188 -0.32 22.56 13.00
C LYS A 188 -1.75 22.62 12.44
N TYR A 189 -2.04 21.79 11.43
CA TYR A 189 -3.28 21.85 10.66
C TYR A 189 -4.18 20.66 10.96
N ARG A 190 -5.50 20.88 10.90
CA ARG A 190 -6.51 19.87 11.25
C ARG A 190 -7.18 19.25 10.03
N GLU A 191 -7.07 19.90 8.89
CA GLU A 191 -7.49 19.46 7.57
C GLU A 191 -6.45 18.52 6.93
N PRO A 192 -6.84 17.70 5.93
CA PRO A 192 -5.90 16.87 5.17
C PRO A 192 -4.78 17.70 4.55
N LEU A 193 -3.60 17.09 4.39
CA LEU A 193 -2.44 17.75 3.82
C LEU A 193 -2.15 17.21 2.42
N LEU A 194 -1.78 18.09 1.50
CA LEU A 194 -1.23 17.72 0.21
C LEU A 194 0.12 18.41 0.03
N LEU A 195 1.19 17.64 0.18
CA LEU A 195 2.55 18.08 -0.14
C LEU A 195 2.71 18.19 -1.64
N ILE A 196 3.19 19.35 -2.09
CA ILE A 196 3.58 19.60 -3.49
C ILE A 196 4.95 20.30 -3.47
N GLU A 197 5.89 19.85 -4.30
CA GLU A 197 7.19 20.51 -4.44
C GLU A 197 7.05 21.98 -4.85
N ALA A 198 7.97 22.82 -4.38
CA ALA A 198 7.88 24.27 -4.53
C ALA A 198 7.93 24.73 -6.00
N ASP A 199 8.57 23.95 -6.87
CA ASP A 199 8.73 24.23 -8.31
C ASP A 199 7.53 23.81 -9.16
N ALA A 200 6.46 23.30 -8.56
CA ALA A 200 5.29 22.84 -9.28
C ALA A 200 4.33 23.98 -9.68
N ILE A 201 3.45 23.68 -10.64
CA ILE A 201 2.34 24.53 -11.06
C ILE A 201 1.06 23.70 -11.01
N LEU A 202 0.05 24.17 -10.28
CA LEU A 202 -1.28 23.57 -10.33
C LEU A 202 -2.05 24.14 -11.51
N ARG A 203 -2.55 23.29 -12.40
CA ARG A 203 -3.43 23.73 -13.50
C ARG A 203 -4.89 23.67 -13.10
N GLU A 204 -5.24 22.64 -12.34
CA GLU A 204 -6.58 22.35 -11.83
C GLU A 204 -6.52 22.07 -10.32
N THR A 205 -7.68 22.06 -9.67
CA THR A 205 -7.76 21.79 -8.23
C THR A 205 -7.50 20.30 -7.94
N PRO A 206 -6.51 19.94 -7.10
CA PRO A 206 -6.10 18.56 -6.90
C PRO A 206 -7.00 17.82 -5.89
N LEU A 207 -8.31 17.72 -6.18
CA LEU A 207 -9.31 17.19 -5.22
C LEU A 207 -9.46 15.67 -5.21
N LEU A 208 -8.88 14.96 -6.17
CA LEU A 208 -9.03 13.50 -6.29
C LEU A 208 -8.72 12.74 -4.99
N PRO A 209 -7.59 12.97 -4.27
CA PRO A 209 -7.32 12.25 -3.02
C PRO A 209 -8.41 12.47 -1.96
N SER A 210 -8.89 13.71 -1.81
CA SER A 210 -9.93 14.06 -0.84
C SER A 210 -11.29 13.49 -1.22
N PHE A 211 -11.64 13.50 -2.50
CA PHE A 211 -12.84 12.85 -3.03
C PHE A 211 -12.85 11.34 -2.73
N LEU A 212 -11.69 10.69 -2.88
CA LEU A 212 -11.54 9.26 -2.63
C LEU A 212 -11.56 8.90 -1.14
N GLY A 213 -11.38 9.88 -0.24
CA GLY A 213 -11.44 9.67 1.21
C GLY A 213 -10.41 8.65 1.72
N CYS A 214 -9.24 8.55 1.07
CA CYS A 214 -8.18 7.61 1.45
C CYS A 214 -7.32 8.13 2.62
N ASP A 215 -6.55 7.24 3.23
CA ASP A 215 -5.55 7.62 4.23
C ASP A 215 -4.37 8.34 3.57
N VAL A 216 -3.90 7.81 2.44
CA VAL A 216 -2.69 8.28 1.76
C VAL A 216 -2.89 8.21 0.26
N ALA A 217 -2.41 9.22 -0.47
CA ALA A 217 -2.33 9.14 -1.92
C ALA A 217 -1.01 9.69 -2.46
N LEU A 218 -0.42 8.97 -3.41
CA LEU A 218 0.85 9.35 -4.02
C LEU A 218 1.05 8.67 -5.37
N HIS A 219 2.04 9.12 -6.14
CA HIS A 219 2.34 8.53 -7.44
C HIS A 219 3.33 7.37 -7.34
N LYS A 220 3.04 6.28 -8.07
CA LYS A 220 4.00 5.20 -8.39
C LYS A 220 4.74 5.50 -9.69
N TRP A 221 5.99 5.93 -9.58
CA TRP A 221 6.90 6.02 -10.70
C TRP A 221 7.44 4.64 -11.10
N ASN A 222 7.65 4.40 -12.39
CA ASN A 222 8.09 3.11 -12.94
C ASN A 222 7.28 1.88 -12.45
N ARG A 223 6.02 2.08 -12.03
CA ARG A 223 5.13 1.08 -11.39
C ARG A 223 5.57 0.58 -10.00
N TRP A 224 6.67 1.06 -9.43
CA TRP A 224 7.16 0.56 -8.14
C TRP A 224 7.71 1.64 -7.20
N GLU A 225 8.41 2.65 -7.73
CA GLU A 225 9.03 3.74 -6.94
C GLU A 225 7.97 4.71 -6.47
N MET A 226 8.01 5.07 -5.20
CA MET A 226 7.13 6.11 -4.67
C MET A 226 7.75 7.48 -4.92
N SER A 227 6.93 8.44 -5.35
CA SER A 227 7.36 9.83 -5.43
C SER A 227 6.78 10.64 -4.29
N ALA A 228 7.65 11.27 -3.52
CA ALA A 228 7.29 12.24 -2.49
C ALA A 228 6.99 13.65 -3.05
N ARG A 229 7.07 13.85 -4.38
CA ARG A 229 6.81 15.16 -4.99
C ARG A 229 5.34 15.58 -4.91
N THR A 230 4.46 14.60 -4.75
CA THR A 230 3.03 14.80 -4.55
C THR A 230 2.53 13.73 -3.59
N LEU A 231 2.37 14.11 -2.32
CA LEU A 231 1.98 13.22 -1.23
C LEU A 231 0.78 13.79 -0.49
N TYR A 232 -0.34 13.10 -0.56
CA TYR A 232 -1.53 13.38 0.22
C TYR A 232 -1.55 12.55 1.50
N LEU A 233 -1.90 13.20 2.61
CA LEU A 233 -2.16 12.57 3.90
C LEU A 233 -3.56 12.99 4.39
N GLY A 234 -4.48 12.04 4.41
CA GLY A 234 -5.76 12.13 5.07
C GLY A 234 -5.58 12.25 6.59
N ARG A 235 -6.58 12.80 7.28
CA ARG A 235 -6.51 13.00 8.74
C ARG A 235 -6.94 11.77 9.51
N THR A 236 -6.17 10.71 9.37
CA THR A 236 -6.42 9.42 10.03
C THR A 236 -5.21 8.96 10.82
N ASN A 237 -5.44 8.06 11.78
CA ASN A 237 -4.36 7.48 12.58
C ASN A 237 -3.40 6.62 11.73
N HIS A 238 -3.89 6.02 10.63
CA HIS A 238 -3.05 5.23 9.73
C HIS A 238 -2.13 6.12 8.90
N ALA A 239 -2.63 7.26 8.41
CA ALA A 239 -1.81 8.26 7.73
C ALA A 239 -0.76 8.87 8.66
N GLU A 240 -1.11 9.14 9.92
CA GLU A 240 -0.13 9.56 10.92
C GLU A 240 0.95 8.49 11.13
N ARG A 241 0.56 7.22 11.26
CA ARG A 241 1.51 6.12 11.44
C ARG A 241 2.51 6.06 10.27
N LEU A 242 2.04 6.18 9.03
CA LEU A 242 2.91 6.26 7.86
C LEU A 242 3.89 7.44 7.98
N LEU A 243 3.39 8.63 8.28
CA LEU A 243 4.20 9.84 8.40
C LEU A 243 5.29 9.70 9.46
N ARG A 244 4.96 9.14 10.63
CA ARG A 244 5.92 8.90 11.72
C ARG A 244 6.96 7.85 11.33
N THR A 245 6.55 6.78 10.66
CA THR A 245 7.47 5.75 10.16
C THR A 245 8.42 6.33 9.11
N TRP A 246 7.91 7.15 8.17
CA TRP A 246 8.74 7.83 7.18
C TRP A 246 9.74 8.80 7.83
N GLN A 247 9.29 9.62 8.78
CA GLN A 247 10.18 10.50 9.55
C GLN A 247 11.31 9.72 10.22
N HIS A 248 10.98 8.62 10.89
CA HIS A 248 11.96 7.79 11.59
C HIS A 248 12.99 7.20 10.62
N LEU A 249 12.54 6.56 9.53
CA LEU A 249 13.43 5.99 8.53
C LEU A 249 14.33 7.05 7.87
N ALA A 250 13.76 8.20 7.55
CA ALA A 250 14.51 9.29 6.94
C ALA A 250 15.60 9.85 7.85
N ALA A 251 15.31 9.99 9.15
CA ALA A 251 16.30 10.39 10.14
C ALA A 251 17.39 9.32 10.37
N SER A 252 17.03 8.03 10.33
CA SER A 252 17.97 6.93 10.53
C SER A 252 18.88 6.67 9.33
N TYR A 253 18.42 6.99 8.12
CA TYR A 253 19.12 6.67 6.88
C TYR A 253 19.23 7.90 5.94
N PRO A 254 19.88 8.99 6.37
CA PRO A 254 19.88 10.28 5.65
C PRO A 254 20.56 10.24 4.28
N ALA A 255 21.39 9.22 4.01
CA ALA A 255 22.06 9.02 2.73
C ALA A 255 21.18 8.32 1.67
N ILE A 256 20.02 7.77 2.06
CA ILE A 256 19.10 7.07 1.17
C ILE A 256 18.08 8.07 0.61
N TRP A 257 17.72 7.90 -0.66
CA TRP A 257 16.81 8.81 -1.34
C TRP A 257 15.36 8.68 -0.85
N ASP A 258 14.62 9.76 -1.05
CA ASP A 258 13.28 9.98 -0.52
C ASP A 258 12.28 8.88 -0.95
N GLY A 259 12.21 8.62 -2.26
CA GLY A 259 11.26 7.65 -2.81
C GLY A 259 11.43 6.24 -2.26
N TYR A 260 12.66 5.82 -1.94
CA TYR A 260 12.88 4.50 -1.32
C TYR A 260 12.47 4.50 0.15
N LEU A 261 12.82 5.52 0.92
CA LEU A 261 12.46 5.56 2.34
C LEU A 261 10.95 5.69 2.56
N LEU A 262 10.27 6.46 1.71
CA LEU A 262 8.81 6.54 1.70
C LEU A 262 8.18 5.18 1.33
N ASP A 263 8.79 4.47 0.38
CA ASP A 263 8.38 3.12 0.02
C ASP A 263 8.51 2.13 1.19
N GLN A 264 9.66 2.13 1.87
CA GLN A 264 9.87 1.29 3.05
C GLN A 264 8.89 1.65 4.17
N ALA A 265 8.62 2.94 4.39
CA ALA A 265 7.64 3.38 5.36
C ALA A 265 6.23 2.88 5.03
N TRP A 266 5.85 2.92 3.75
CA TRP A 266 4.58 2.39 3.28
C TRP A 266 4.51 0.88 3.44
N SER A 267 5.54 0.13 3.06
CA SER A 267 5.58 -1.33 3.22
C SER A 267 5.38 -1.73 4.68
N LEU A 268 6.14 -1.11 5.59
CA LEU A 268 6.04 -1.39 7.03
C LEU A 268 4.66 -1.01 7.59
N THR A 269 4.13 0.15 7.22
CA THR A 269 2.85 0.63 7.76
C THR A 269 1.68 -0.20 7.24
N SER A 270 1.60 -0.38 5.92
CA SER A 270 0.52 -1.15 5.28
C SER A 270 0.49 -2.61 5.71
N SER A 271 1.58 -3.16 6.25
CA SER A 271 1.63 -4.53 6.80
C SER A 271 0.98 -4.71 8.17
N GLN A 272 0.88 -3.62 8.92
CA GLN A 272 0.51 -3.62 10.33
C GLN A 272 -0.86 -3.00 10.57
N VAL A 273 -1.32 -2.16 9.64
CA VAL A 273 -2.63 -1.50 9.72
C VAL A 273 -3.31 -1.54 8.35
N PRO A 274 -4.64 -1.45 8.31
CA PRO A 274 -5.37 -1.37 7.05
C PRO A 274 -5.26 0.03 6.45
N LEU A 275 -4.06 0.38 6.01
CA LEU A 275 -3.75 1.65 5.36
C LEU A 275 -4.44 1.70 3.99
N ASP A 276 -5.38 2.63 3.83
CA ASP A 276 -6.08 2.86 2.56
C ASP A 276 -5.25 3.78 1.66
N THR A 277 -4.57 3.16 0.69
CA THR A 277 -3.63 3.83 -0.20
C THR A 277 -4.21 3.99 -1.59
N VAL A 278 -4.11 5.20 -2.14
CA VAL A 278 -4.48 5.53 -3.52
C VAL A 278 -3.23 5.83 -4.34
N TRP A 279 -3.18 5.27 -5.54
CA TRP A 279 -2.08 5.49 -6.49
C TRP A 279 -2.47 6.54 -7.51
N LEU A 280 -1.98 7.76 -7.33
CA LEU A 280 -2.41 8.89 -8.15
C LEU A 280 -2.09 8.69 -9.64
N PRO A 281 -3.03 9.05 -10.54
CA PRO A 281 -2.82 8.95 -11.97
C PRO A 281 -1.67 9.83 -12.44
N ARG A 282 -1.13 9.53 -13.63
CA ARG A 282 0.01 10.27 -14.22
C ARG A 282 -0.22 11.78 -14.31
N CYS A 283 -1.47 12.25 -14.42
CA CYS A 283 -1.77 13.68 -14.46
C CYS A 283 -1.45 14.42 -13.14
N TYR A 284 -1.24 13.73 -12.02
CA TYR A 284 -0.83 14.33 -10.73
C TYR A 284 0.70 14.33 -10.53
N HIS A 285 1.47 13.80 -11.49
CA HIS A 285 2.93 13.74 -11.42
C HIS A 285 3.54 13.90 -12.82
N ALA A 286 3.08 14.88 -13.60
CA ALA A 286 3.66 15.12 -14.91
C ALA A 286 4.86 16.07 -14.81
N LEU A 287 5.96 15.74 -15.48
CA LEU A 287 7.07 16.68 -15.64
C LEU A 287 6.84 17.55 -16.87
N LYS A 288 7.35 18.78 -16.84
CA LYS A 288 7.38 19.62 -18.03
C LYS A 288 8.19 18.96 -19.14
N GLY A 289 7.57 18.83 -20.31
CA GLY A 289 8.13 18.12 -21.46
C GLY A 289 7.64 16.67 -21.60
N ASP A 290 6.99 16.10 -20.58
CA ASP A 290 6.39 14.77 -20.71
C ASP A 290 5.18 14.79 -21.65
N LEU A 291 4.90 13.64 -22.29
CA LEU A 291 3.71 13.44 -23.13
C LEU A 291 2.39 13.77 -22.40
N GLY A 292 2.35 13.57 -21.07
CA GLY A 292 1.19 13.85 -20.23
C GLY A 292 1.10 15.30 -19.73
N ALA A 293 2.10 16.13 -19.99
CA ALA A 293 2.20 17.48 -19.43
C ALA A 293 1.01 18.37 -19.80
N SER A 294 0.42 18.21 -20.99
CA SER A 294 -0.72 19.01 -21.45
C SER A 294 -2.00 18.78 -20.64
N ARG A 295 -2.16 17.61 -20.03
CA ARG A 295 -3.35 17.20 -19.25
C ARG A 295 -3.05 17.04 -17.75
N ALA A 296 -1.96 17.64 -17.29
CA ALA A 296 -1.53 17.53 -15.91
C ALA A 296 -2.37 18.42 -14.99
N VAL A 297 -2.88 17.86 -13.90
CA VAL A 297 -3.44 18.62 -12.78
C VAL A 297 -2.31 19.33 -12.03
N ILE A 298 -1.18 18.62 -11.82
CA ILE A 298 0.03 19.14 -11.21
C ILE A 298 1.20 18.92 -12.18
N LEU A 299 1.85 20.01 -12.56
CA LEU A 299 3.01 20.02 -13.43
C LEU A 299 4.27 20.38 -12.65
N HIS A 300 5.28 19.52 -12.67
CA HIS A 300 6.58 19.76 -12.02
C HIS A 300 7.59 20.30 -13.05
N ASP A 301 8.30 21.39 -12.72
CA ASP A 301 9.20 22.07 -13.67
C ASP A 301 10.62 21.48 -13.67
N ARG A 302 11.05 20.82 -12.58
CA ARG A 302 12.38 20.18 -12.51
C ARG A 302 12.33 18.71 -12.88
N GLN A 303 13.36 18.28 -13.60
CA GLN A 303 13.64 16.86 -13.81
C GLN A 303 13.85 16.15 -12.48
N THR A 304 13.45 14.89 -12.42
CA THR A 304 13.74 13.99 -11.30
C THR A 304 15.23 13.72 -11.19
N THR A 305 15.74 13.80 -9.97
CA THR A 305 17.14 13.56 -9.63
C THR A 305 17.32 12.21 -8.95
N THR A 306 18.57 11.74 -8.88
CA THR A 306 18.94 10.48 -8.21
C THR A 306 18.68 10.48 -6.70
N LEU A 307 18.48 11.66 -6.11
CA LEU A 307 18.11 11.87 -4.71
C LEU A 307 16.61 11.74 -4.45
N GLU A 308 15.80 11.67 -5.52
CA GLU A 308 14.35 11.51 -5.45
C GLU A 308 13.93 10.12 -5.94
N LEU A 309 14.47 9.71 -7.09
CA LEU A 309 14.26 8.41 -7.72
C LEU A 309 15.64 7.81 -7.99
N GLY A 310 15.92 6.62 -7.45
CA GLY A 310 17.29 6.11 -7.28
C GLY A 310 18.18 6.16 -8.53
N PRO A 311 19.51 6.12 -8.36
CA PRO A 311 20.48 6.41 -9.41
C PRO A 311 20.52 5.41 -10.59
N ASP A 312 19.89 4.24 -10.48
CA ASP A 312 20.03 3.18 -11.47
C ASP A 312 18.72 2.39 -11.69
N PRO A 313 18.19 2.32 -12.94
CA PRO A 313 17.10 1.42 -13.31
C PRO A 313 17.35 -0.06 -12.96
N GLY A 314 18.62 -0.47 -12.88
CA GLY A 314 19.11 -1.79 -12.48
C GLY A 314 19.22 -2.01 -10.97
N PHE A 315 19.33 -0.96 -10.16
CA PHE A 315 19.31 -1.05 -8.68
C PHE A 315 18.00 -1.66 -8.19
N ALA A 316 16.92 -1.33 -8.89
CA ALA A 316 15.65 -2.00 -8.70
C ALA A 316 15.85 -3.52 -8.77
N GLY A 317 16.52 -4.07 -9.80
CA GLY A 317 16.87 -5.49 -9.89
C GLY A 317 17.63 -6.08 -8.69
N LEU A 318 18.53 -5.30 -8.09
CA LEU A 318 19.44 -5.70 -7.01
C LEU A 318 18.80 -5.64 -5.60
N VAL A 319 17.85 -4.72 -5.40
CA VAL A 319 17.20 -4.48 -4.09
C VAL A 319 15.73 -4.91 -4.10
N ARG A 320 15.25 -5.43 -5.26
CA ARG A 320 13.91 -5.97 -5.50
C ARG A 320 13.56 -7.20 -4.67
N THR A 321 14.37 -7.67 -3.74
CA THR A 321 14.07 -8.87 -2.94
C THR A 321 12.91 -8.70 -1.94
N ALA A 322 12.00 -7.72 -2.08
CA ALA A 322 10.79 -7.52 -1.25
C ALA A 322 9.49 -7.25 -2.07
N ARG A 323 8.48 -8.16 -2.00
CA ARG A 323 7.21 -8.20 -2.74
C ARG A 323 6.04 -7.86 -1.79
N ARG A 324 5.32 -6.77 -2.06
CA ARG A 324 3.90 -6.59 -1.67
C ARG A 324 3.06 -6.28 -2.91
N ALA A 325 1.74 -6.43 -2.80
CA ALA A 325 0.82 -6.48 -3.93
C ALA A 325 1.11 -5.40 -4.99
N GLY A 326 1.41 -5.85 -6.22
CA GLY A 326 1.79 -5.00 -7.36
C GLY A 326 3.28 -5.05 -7.74
N ARG A 327 4.11 -5.88 -7.10
CA ARG A 327 5.58 -5.97 -7.35
C ARG A 327 6.08 -7.38 -7.70
N THR A 328 7.31 -7.47 -8.24
CA THR A 328 8.07 -8.70 -8.52
C THR A 328 9.39 -8.76 -7.72
N GLY A 329 9.65 -9.86 -6.96
CA GLY A 329 10.88 -10.17 -6.17
C GLY A 329 10.64 -10.92 -4.81
N ALA A 330 11.65 -11.21 -3.95
CA ALA A 330 11.49 -11.94 -2.63
C ALA A 330 10.64 -11.13 -1.62
N ARG A 331 10.30 -11.50 -0.36
CA ARG A 331 9.23 -10.81 0.44
C ARG A 331 9.60 -10.28 1.84
N ASP A 332 9.14 -9.05 2.15
CA ASP A 332 8.87 -8.57 3.51
C ASP A 332 7.75 -9.41 4.16
N ALA A 333 7.70 -9.47 5.50
CA ALA A 333 6.63 -10.15 6.24
C ALA A 333 5.24 -9.67 5.80
N PHE A 334 4.51 -10.53 5.10
CA PHE A 334 3.18 -10.25 4.56
C PHE A 334 2.23 -9.76 5.66
N ILE A 335 2.17 -10.47 6.79
CA ILE A 335 1.45 -10.06 8.00
C ILE A 335 2.43 -9.93 9.14
N VAL A 336 2.32 -8.84 9.90
CA VAL A 336 2.97 -8.69 11.19
C VAL A 336 1.91 -8.55 12.27
N MET A 337 1.85 -9.50 13.20
CA MET A 337 0.97 -9.42 14.37
C MET A 337 1.82 -9.26 15.61
N THR A 338 1.39 -8.40 16.53
CA THR A 338 1.98 -8.25 17.86
C THR A 338 1.02 -8.79 18.90
N SER A 339 1.56 -9.45 19.93
CA SER A 339 0.80 -9.94 21.07
C SER A 339 1.10 -9.10 22.32
N LYS A 340 0.37 -9.36 23.40
CA LYS A 340 0.65 -8.76 24.73
C LYS A 340 1.70 -9.56 25.53
N ALA A 341 2.26 -10.63 24.96
CA ALA A 341 3.27 -11.42 25.65
C ALA A 341 4.52 -10.56 25.94
N GLU A 342 5.05 -10.64 27.16
CA GLU A 342 6.21 -9.85 27.59
C GLU A 342 7.53 -10.30 26.93
N ALA A 343 7.54 -11.45 26.24
CA ALA A 343 8.76 -11.98 25.64
C ALA A 343 9.16 -11.21 24.38
N GLY A 344 10.44 -10.84 24.28
CA GLY A 344 11.03 -10.20 23.11
C GLY A 344 11.26 -11.13 21.90
N ASN A 345 10.78 -12.37 21.96
CA ASN A 345 11.06 -13.40 20.96
C ASN A 345 9.98 -13.40 19.88
N GLY A 346 10.39 -13.37 18.60
CA GLY A 346 9.49 -13.43 17.45
C GLY A 346 9.42 -14.82 16.82
N ILE A 347 8.35 -15.07 16.08
CA ILE A 347 8.19 -16.25 15.24
C ILE A 347 7.91 -15.82 13.79
N ALA A 348 8.63 -16.42 12.85
CA ALA A 348 8.46 -16.28 11.42
C ALA A 348 7.80 -17.54 10.86
N VAL A 349 6.65 -17.40 10.22
CA VAL A 349 5.98 -18.45 9.47
C VAL A 349 6.19 -18.20 7.98
N ILE A 350 6.74 -19.16 7.26
CA ILE A 350 7.01 -19.09 5.83
C ILE A 350 6.09 -20.06 5.11
N LEU A 351 5.12 -19.53 4.35
CA LEU A 351 4.23 -20.31 3.52
C LEU A 351 4.84 -20.47 2.12
N ARG A 352 5.27 -21.68 1.76
CA ARG A 352 5.97 -21.97 0.50
C ARG A 352 5.03 -22.34 -0.66
N ASP A 353 5.57 -22.33 -1.89
CA ASP A 353 4.93 -22.86 -3.10
C ASP A 353 3.55 -22.23 -3.46
N ILE A 354 3.31 -20.97 -3.08
CA ILE A 354 1.99 -20.34 -3.27
C ILE A 354 1.61 -20.12 -4.74
N SER A 355 2.59 -20.09 -5.66
CA SER A 355 2.35 -19.86 -7.09
C SER A 355 1.70 -21.05 -7.78
N ALA A 356 2.00 -22.27 -7.30
CA ALA A 356 1.45 -23.52 -7.79
C ALA A 356 0.15 -23.90 -7.08
N THR A 357 -0.30 -23.09 -6.12
CA THR A 357 -1.42 -23.42 -5.24
C THR A 357 -2.59 -22.45 -5.42
N ASP A 358 -3.80 -22.96 -5.27
CA ASP A 358 -5.04 -22.21 -5.33
C ASP A 358 -5.11 -21.08 -4.28
N ALA A 359 -5.69 -19.92 -4.65
CA ALA A 359 -5.74 -18.76 -3.77
C ALA A 359 -6.58 -18.98 -2.53
N THR A 360 -7.60 -19.85 -2.60
CA THR A 360 -8.39 -20.25 -1.43
C THR A 360 -7.60 -21.12 -0.48
N ALA A 361 -6.80 -22.05 -0.96
CA ALA A 361 -5.94 -22.85 -0.08
C ALA A 361 -4.88 -22.00 0.63
N VAL A 362 -4.26 -21.06 -0.09
CA VAL A 362 -3.32 -20.07 0.48
C VAL A 362 -4.02 -19.24 1.55
N ALA A 363 -5.16 -18.65 1.22
CA ALA A 363 -5.92 -17.81 2.14
C ALA A 363 -6.39 -18.53 3.41
N ALA A 364 -6.97 -19.72 3.26
CA ALA A 364 -7.39 -20.54 4.38
C ALA A 364 -6.22 -20.85 5.34
N THR A 365 -5.02 -21.03 4.80
CA THR A 365 -3.82 -21.27 5.62
C THR A 365 -3.38 -20.02 6.36
N VAL A 366 -3.38 -18.86 5.70
CA VAL A 366 -3.11 -17.56 6.34
C VAL A 366 -4.09 -17.31 7.47
N GLU A 367 -5.39 -17.51 7.23
CA GLU A 367 -6.45 -17.37 8.24
C GLU A 367 -6.23 -18.32 9.42
N ALA A 368 -5.87 -19.58 9.16
CA ALA A 368 -5.62 -20.55 10.20
C ALA A 368 -4.39 -20.18 11.06
N VAL A 369 -3.29 -19.72 10.44
CA VAL A 369 -2.07 -19.29 11.14
C VAL A 369 -2.33 -18.05 11.99
N THR A 370 -2.93 -17.02 11.40
CA THR A 370 -3.23 -15.76 12.10
C THR A 370 -4.27 -15.96 13.20
N GLY A 371 -5.28 -16.81 12.96
CA GLY A 371 -6.27 -17.20 13.95
C GLY A 371 -5.67 -17.97 15.13
N ALA A 372 -4.80 -18.95 14.86
CA ALA A 372 -4.08 -19.67 15.90
C ALA A 372 -3.21 -18.73 16.74
N TYR A 373 -2.49 -17.80 16.11
CA TYR A 373 -1.63 -16.85 16.84
C TYR A 373 -2.42 -15.88 17.71
N ALA A 374 -3.58 -15.44 17.23
CA ALA A 374 -4.49 -14.59 18.00
C ALA A 374 -5.12 -15.33 19.20
N ALA A 375 -5.42 -16.62 19.03
CA ALA A 375 -6.00 -17.45 20.09
C ALA A 375 -4.96 -17.83 21.16
N ASP A 376 -3.79 -18.28 20.73
CA ASP A 376 -2.66 -18.63 21.59
C ASP A 376 -1.35 -18.33 20.86
N CYS A 377 -0.70 -17.23 21.26
CA CYS A 377 0.58 -16.81 20.68
C CYS A 377 1.78 -17.66 21.11
N GLY A 378 1.59 -18.68 21.97
CA GLY A 378 2.66 -19.58 22.42
C GLY A 378 3.80 -18.87 23.16
N GLY A 379 3.56 -17.67 23.68
CA GLY A 379 4.57 -16.83 24.33
C GLY A 379 5.41 -15.96 23.38
N TYR A 380 5.20 -16.00 22.06
CA TYR A 380 5.89 -15.13 21.12
C TYR A 380 5.25 -13.73 21.11
N GLY A 381 6.06 -12.67 21.27
CA GLY A 381 5.60 -11.28 21.26
C GLY A 381 5.24 -10.75 19.86
N ARG A 382 5.75 -11.41 18.82
CA ARG A 382 5.54 -11.02 17.41
C ARG A 382 5.48 -12.24 16.48
N LEU A 383 4.51 -12.22 15.57
CA LEU A 383 4.42 -13.11 14.41
C LEU A 383 4.74 -12.33 13.14
N GLU A 384 5.59 -12.88 12.31
CA GLU A 384 5.79 -12.49 10.92
C GLU A 384 5.41 -13.65 10.00
N LEU A 385 4.43 -13.45 9.12
CA LEU A 385 4.04 -14.44 8.13
C LEU A 385 4.49 -13.97 6.76
N SER A 386 5.25 -14.79 6.03
CA SER A 386 5.72 -14.53 4.66
C SER A 386 5.12 -15.51 3.67
N LEU A 387 4.74 -15.02 2.48
CA LEU A 387 4.13 -15.82 1.42
C LEU A 387 5.09 -16.00 0.23
N CYS A 388 5.73 -17.16 0.12
CA CYS A 388 6.80 -17.42 -0.83
C CYS A 388 6.29 -18.19 -2.06
N ALA A 389 6.45 -17.58 -3.24
CA ALA A 389 5.96 -18.12 -4.51
C ALA A 389 6.94 -19.12 -5.13
N TRP A 390 8.23 -18.91 -4.88
CA TRP A 390 9.33 -19.68 -5.44
C TRP A 390 10.31 -20.09 -4.35
N GLN A 391 11.14 -21.10 -4.63
CA GLN A 391 12.10 -21.61 -3.68
C GLN A 391 13.16 -20.55 -3.26
N GLU A 392 13.53 -19.66 -4.17
CA GLU A 392 14.42 -18.54 -3.87
C GLU A 392 13.81 -17.59 -2.81
N ASP A 393 12.49 -17.36 -2.87
CA ASP A 393 11.79 -16.53 -1.90
C ASP A 393 11.81 -17.17 -0.50
N VAL A 394 11.73 -18.51 -0.42
CA VAL A 394 11.81 -19.26 0.84
C VAL A 394 13.20 -19.07 1.47
N GLY A 395 14.26 -19.17 0.66
CA GLY A 395 15.64 -18.94 1.10
C GLY A 395 15.84 -17.55 1.69
N ALA A 396 15.43 -16.51 0.97
CA ALA A 396 15.55 -15.12 1.42
C ALA A 396 14.75 -14.85 2.71
N ALA A 397 13.51 -15.35 2.81
CA ALA A 397 12.68 -15.18 4.01
C ALA A 397 13.28 -15.89 5.23
N ARG A 398 13.88 -17.07 5.03
CA ARG A 398 14.58 -17.81 6.08
C ARG A 398 15.80 -17.05 6.60
N GLU A 399 16.61 -16.49 5.70
CA GLU A 399 17.79 -15.70 6.07
C GLU A 399 17.40 -14.44 6.86
N ALA A 400 16.39 -13.71 6.40
CA ALA A 400 15.89 -12.53 7.09
C ALA A 400 15.37 -12.85 8.51
N ALA A 401 14.56 -13.92 8.64
CA ALA A 401 14.06 -14.37 9.94
C ALA A 401 15.18 -14.84 10.88
N ALA A 402 16.20 -15.52 10.35
CA ALA A 402 17.36 -15.95 11.12
C ALA A 402 18.18 -14.75 11.64
N GLN A 403 18.38 -13.72 10.81
CA GLN A 403 19.04 -12.48 11.22
C GLN A 403 18.25 -11.74 12.32
N ALA A 404 16.92 -11.77 12.25
CA ALA A 404 16.03 -11.24 13.28
C ALA A 404 15.94 -12.13 14.55
N ARG A 405 16.63 -13.28 14.56
CA ARG A 405 16.59 -14.30 15.64
C ARG A 405 15.18 -14.82 15.91
N TYR A 406 14.36 -14.94 14.87
CA TYR A 406 13.00 -15.47 15.00
C TYR A 406 13.02 -17.00 14.92
N ARG A 407 12.08 -17.63 15.62
CA ARG A 407 11.79 -19.05 15.37
C ARG A 407 11.21 -19.18 13.97
N ILE A 408 11.72 -20.09 13.16
CA ILE A 408 11.27 -20.25 11.77
C ILE A 408 10.38 -21.50 11.67
N LEU A 409 9.19 -21.33 11.11
CA LEU A 409 8.28 -22.42 10.76
C LEU A 409 7.97 -22.37 9.26
N GLU A 410 8.25 -23.45 8.54
CA GLU A 410 7.91 -23.59 7.13
C GLU A 410 6.70 -24.49 6.97
N ILE A 411 5.68 -23.99 6.27
CA ILE A 411 4.41 -24.69 6.08
C ILE A 411 3.97 -24.67 4.61
N SER A 412 3.16 -25.65 4.23
CA SER A 412 2.55 -25.70 2.90
C SER A 412 1.09 -25.23 2.93
N PRO A 413 0.58 -24.58 1.88
CA PRO A 413 -0.83 -24.25 1.79
C PRO A 413 -1.71 -25.51 1.93
N GLY A 414 -2.78 -25.39 2.71
CA GLY A 414 -3.69 -26.49 3.05
C GLY A 414 -3.21 -27.36 4.23
N GLN A 415 -2.03 -27.10 4.80
CA GLN A 415 -1.59 -27.77 6.03
C GLN A 415 -2.53 -27.43 7.18
N ARG A 416 -2.92 -28.45 7.96
CA ARG A 416 -3.77 -28.25 9.13
C ARG A 416 -3.00 -27.53 10.24
N ILE A 417 -3.49 -26.37 10.64
CA ILE A 417 -2.97 -25.57 11.76
C ILE A 417 -3.92 -25.73 12.94
N ALA A 418 -3.41 -26.20 14.08
CA ALA A 418 -4.19 -26.32 15.31
C ALA A 418 -4.20 -25.00 16.09
N ASN A 419 -5.13 -24.82 17.04
CA ASN A 419 -5.22 -23.57 17.81
C ASN A 419 -4.02 -23.38 18.76
N ASP A 420 -3.42 -24.47 19.24
CA ASP A 420 -2.23 -24.51 20.09
C ASP A 420 -0.91 -24.57 19.27
N PHE A 421 -0.99 -24.32 17.96
CA PHE A 421 0.13 -24.48 17.03
C PHE A 421 1.40 -23.76 17.50
N PHE A 422 1.29 -22.55 18.05
CA PHE A 422 2.47 -21.82 18.52
C PHE A 422 3.02 -22.36 19.83
N ALA A 423 2.16 -22.71 20.79
CA ALA A 423 2.56 -23.27 22.10
C ALA A 423 3.26 -24.63 21.98
N ALA A 424 2.81 -25.46 21.02
CA ALA A 424 3.45 -26.75 20.73
C ALA A 424 4.91 -26.56 20.27
N HIS A 425 5.20 -25.49 19.53
CA HIS A 425 6.55 -25.21 19.01
C HIS A 425 7.44 -24.42 19.99
N THR A 426 6.88 -23.88 21.07
CA THR A 426 7.65 -23.32 22.19
C THR A 426 8.24 -24.43 23.08
N SER A 427 7.56 -25.58 23.15
CA SER A 427 7.88 -26.67 24.08
C SER A 427 9.08 -27.52 23.64
N ASP A 428 9.40 -27.55 22.34
CA ASP A 428 10.57 -28.27 21.81
C ASP A 428 11.92 -27.67 22.25
N ASP A 429 11.95 -26.38 22.65
CA ASP A 429 13.16 -25.75 23.19
C ASP A 429 13.48 -26.23 24.62
N ALA A 430 12.48 -26.53 25.45
CA ALA A 430 12.72 -27.03 26.80
C ALA A 430 13.40 -28.42 26.79
N VAL A 431 13.08 -29.24 25.79
CA VAL A 431 13.65 -30.58 25.61
C VAL A 431 15.03 -30.53 24.95
N MET A 432 15.27 -29.60 24.03
CA MET A 432 16.60 -29.39 23.42
C MET A 432 17.61 -28.75 24.39
N THR A 433 17.18 -27.80 25.21
CA THR A 433 18.05 -27.15 26.22
C THR A 433 18.41 -28.13 27.34
N ALA A 434 17.50 -29.02 27.73
CA ALA A 434 17.78 -30.08 28.71
C ALA A 434 18.80 -31.13 28.21
N ARG A 435 18.77 -31.47 26.92
CA ARG A 435 19.72 -32.43 26.30
C ARG A 435 21.14 -31.89 26.12
N HIS A 436 21.33 -30.57 26.13
CA HIS A 436 22.67 -29.97 26.08
C HIS A 436 23.28 -29.68 27.47
N LEU A 437 22.47 -29.68 28.53
CA LEU A 437 22.95 -29.46 29.90
C LEU A 437 23.22 -30.76 30.66
N PHE A 438 22.67 -31.89 30.23
CA PHE A 438 22.98 -33.21 30.80
C PHE A 438 23.10 -34.25 29.69
N PRO A 439 24.33 -34.73 29.36
CA PRO A 439 24.55 -35.85 28.45
C PRO A 439 24.06 -37.19 29.02
#